data_AF-A0A842WU27-F1
#
_entry.id   AF-A0A842WU27-F1
#
_cell.length_a   1.000
_cell.length_b   1.000
_cell.length_c   1.000
_cell.angle_alpha   90.00
_cell.angle_beta   90.00
_cell.angle_gamma   90.00
#
_symmetry.space_group_name_H-M   'P 1'
#
loop_
_entity.id
_entity.type
_entity.pdbx_description
1 polymer ?
#
loop_
_entity_poly.entity_id
_entity_poly.type
_entity_poly.pdbx_seq_one_letter_code
_entity_poly.pdbx_strand_id
1 'polypeptide(L)'
;MDIQFNFNGLDNMLGTLDELSKGVSDEILDRLERVGRIVQSEAVKRCPVDTGFLAGSAYYGLGTSSKKPSVEIGFNASYAVYVHEVKKRYTGVDESRFGKAGNDWKGWKYLERAIEDNLDKIRSILYD
;
A
#
# COMPACT_ATOMS: atom_id res chain seq x y z
N MET A 1 -37.68 44.08 -23.06
CA MET A 1 -38.02 43.69 -21.67
C MET A 1 -37.52 42.26 -21.55
N ASP A 2 -36.32 42.09 -21.01
CA ASP A 2 -35.69 40.77 -20.90
C ASP A 2 -36.04 40.15 -19.56
N ILE A 3 -36.62 38.95 -19.59
CA ILE A 3 -36.92 38.15 -18.41
C ILE A 3 -35.76 37.19 -18.22
N GLN A 4 -34.90 37.44 -17.23
CA GLN A 4 -33.84 36.52 -16.83
C GLN A 4 -34.34 35.62 -15.70
N PHE A 5 -34.32 34.31 -15.93
CA PHE A 5 -34.54 33.29 -14.89
C PHE A 5 -33.18 32.86 -14.33
N ASN A 6 -32.84 33.33 -13.14
CA ASN A 6 -31.66 32.85 -12.41
C ASN A 6 -32.00 31.55 -11.66
N PHE A 7 -31.48 30.43 -12.14
CA PHE A 7 -31.60 29.13 -11.48
C PHE A 7 -30.49 28.96 -10.43
N ASN A 8 -30.67 29.57 -9.26
CA ASN A 8 -29.75 29.47 -8.11
C ASN A 8 -29.54 28.03 -7.58
N GLY A 9 -30.29 27.05 -8.10
CA GLY A 9 -30.14 25.63 -7.75
C GLY A 9 -29.06 24.89 -8.54
N LEU A 10 -28.73 25.35 -9.76
CA LEU A 10 -27.76 24.71 -10.63
C LEU A 10 -26.33 24.94 -10.14
N ASP A 11 -26.03 26.15 -9.65
CA ASP A 11 -24.73 26.48 -9.07
C ASP A 11 -24.45 25.67 -7.79
N ASN A 12 -25.48 25.45 -6.97
CA ASN A 12 -25.38 24.60 -5.79
C ASN A 12 -25.17 23.13 -6.18
N MET A 13 -25.88 22.63 -7.20
CA MET A 13 -25.67 21.28 -7.72
C MET A 13 -24.28 21.08 -8.31
N LEU A 14 -23.75 22.08 -9.02
CA LEU A 14 -22.40 22.06 -9.57
C LEU A 14 -21.34 22.13 -8.47
N GLY A 15 -21.54 22.93 -7.43
CA GLY A 15 -20.67 22.98 -6.26
C GLY A 15 -20.65 21.66 -5.49
N THR A 16 -21.82 21.05 -5.25
CA THR A 16 -21.90 19.74 -4.59
C THR A 16 -21.33 18.62 -5.46
N LEU A 17 -21.51 18.67 -6.79
CA LEU A 17 -20.86 17.74 -7.71
C LEU A 17 -19.34 17.91 -7.72
N ASP A 18 -18.84 19.14 -7.60
CA ASP A 18 -17.41 19.44 -7.59
C ASP A 18 -16.77 19.04 -6.24
N GLU A 19 -17.48 19.16 -5.12
CA GLU A 19 -17.08 18.61 -3.81
C GLU A 19 -17.10 17.08 -3.78
N LEU A 20 -18.13 16.44 -4.33
CA LEU A 20 -18.19 14.98 -4.51
C LEU A 20 -17.12 14.47 -5.49
N SER A 21 -16.77 15.27 -6.49
CA SER A 21 -15.72 14.97 -7.50
C SER A 21 -14.30 15.12 -6.93
N LYS A 22 -14.09 16.10 -6.05
CA LYS A 22 -12.76 16.40 -5.46
C LYS A 22 -12.37 15.48 -4.31
N GLY A 23 -13.33 14.87 -3.63
CA GLY A 23 -13.06 14.14 -2.39
C GLY A 23 -12.72 12.67 -2.60
N VAL A 24 -11.48 12.33 -2.96
CA VAL A 24 -10.89 11.24 -2.18
C VAL A 24 -10.87 11.77 -0.75
N SER A 25 -11.70 11.22 0.13
CA SER A 25 -11.72 11.71 1.51
C SER A 25 -10.32 11.56 2.11
N ASP A 26 -9.86 12.58 2.84
CA ASP A 26 -8.58 12.53 3.57
C ASP A 26 -8.52 11.27 4.47
N GLU A 27 -9.67 10.78 4.89
CA GLU A 27 -9.84 9.51 5.60
C GLU A 27 -9.39 8.28 4.78
N ILE A 28 -9.73 8.20 3.48
CA ILE A 28 -9.24 7.12 2.62
C ILE A 28 -7.73 7.21 2.44
N LEU A 29 -7.17 8.42 2.33
CA LEU A 29 -5.72 8.61 2.25
C LEU A 29 -5.02 8.18 3.53
N ASP A 30 -5.56 8.52 4.71
CA ASP A 30 -5.03 8.07 6.01
C ASP A 30 -5.06 6.54 6.14
N ARG A 31 -6.16 5.90 5.74
CA ARG A 31 -6.26 4.43 5.72
C ARG A 31 -5.23 3.79 4.80
N LEU A 32 -5.05 4.34 3.59
CA LEU A 32 -4.04 3.85 2.64
C LEU A 32 -2.62 4.05 3.16
N GLU A 33 -2.35 5.16 3.84
CA GLU A 33 -1.05 5.41 4.47
C GLU A 33 -0.76 4.37 5.55
N ARG A 34 -1.74 4.06 6.40
CA ARG A 34 -1.63 3.02 7.43
C ARG A 34 -1.35 1.65 6.82
N VAL A 35 -2.05 1.30 5.74
CA VAL A 35 -1.78 0.06 4.99
C VAL A 35 -0.34 0.06 4.47
N GLY A 36 0.11 1.15 3.82
CA GLY A 36 1.47 1.29 3.31
C GLY A 36 2.54 1.07 4.39
N ARG A 37 2.39 1.74 5.54
CA ARG A 37 3.30 1.62 6.69
C ARG A 37 3.34 0.20 7.25
N ILE A 38 2.20 -0.46 7.38
CA ILE A 38 2.14 -1.84 7.90
C ILE A 38 2.82 -2.79 6.94
N VAL A 39 2.48 -2.75 5.66
CA VAL A 39 3.07 -3.67 4.67
C VAL A 39 4.57 -3.41 4.54
N GLN A 40 5.02 -2.15 4.52
CA GLN A 40 6.44 -1.81 4.52
C GLN A 40 7.16 -2.40 5.75
N SER A 41 6.61 -2.18 6.95
CA SER A 41 7.20 -2.72 8.20
C SER A 41 7.29 -4.24 8.16
N GLU A 42 6.23 -4.90 7.73
CA GLU A 42 6.14 -6.34 7.65
C GLU A 42 7.05 -6.94 6.55
N ALA A 43 7.22 -6.24 5.43
CA ALA A 43 8.15 -6.62 4.37
C ALA A 43 9.61 -6.46 4.81
N VAL A 44 9.95 -5.37 5.50
CA VAL A 44 11.30 -5.13 6.06
C VAL A 44 11.66 -6.21 7.07
N LYS A 45 10.73 -6.61 7.94
CA LYS A 45 10.95 -7.68 8.92
C LYS A 45 11.22 -9.05 8.30
N ARG A 46 10.72 -9.29 7.09
CA ARG A 46 10.89 -10.53 6.30
C ARG A 46 12.07 -10.43 5.32
N CYS A 47 12.60 -9.25 5.10
CA CYS A 47 13.68 -9.03 4.16
C CYS A 47 14.98 -9.71 4.66
N PRO A 48 15.74 -10.38 3.78
CA PRO A 48 17.09 -10.83 4.07
C PRO A 48 18.00 -9.72 4.62
N VAL A 49 18.61 -9.98 5.77
CA VAL A 49 19.56 -9.07 6.41
C VAL A 49 20.98 -9.56 6.12
N ASP A 50 21.47 -9.21 4.93
CA ASP A 50 22.88 -9.40 4.57
C ASP A 50 23.66 -8.12 4.92
N THR A 51 23.50 -7.06 4.13
CA THR A 51 24.11 -5.73 4.36
C THR A 51 23.13 -4.70 4.92
N GLY A 52 21.85 -5.06 5.09
CA GLY A 52 20.78 -4.14 5.48
C GLY A 52 20.32 -3.17 4.39
N PHE A 53 21.02 -3.08 3.25
CA PHE A 53 20.67 -2.17 2.15
C PHE A 53 19.29 -2.45 1.56
N LEU A 54 18.93 -3.72 1.39
CA LEU A 54 17.61 -4.09 0.88
C LEU A 54 16.50 -3.62 1.83
N ALA A 55 16.64 -3.90 3.13
CA ALA A 55 15.72 -3.42 4.16
C ALA A 55 15.62 -1.89 4.18
N GLY A 56 16.75 -1.18 4.08
CA GLY A 56 16.79 0.29 4.03
C GLY A 56 16.22 0.89 2.74
N SER A 57 16.04 0.10 1.68
CA SER A 57 15.49 0.54 0.40
C SER A 57 13.96 0.46 0.32
N ALA A 58 13.30 -0.05 1.35
CA ALA A 58 11.85 -0.20 1.38
C ALA A 58 11.16 1.18 1.42
N TYR A 59 10.14 1.36 0.59
CA TYR A 59 9.37 2.61 0.54
C TYR A 59 7.87 2.32 0.44
N TYR A 60 7.08 3.33 0.81
CA TYR A 60 5.69 3.43 0.41
C TYR A 60 5.44 4.85 -0.12
N GLY A 61 4.50 4.99 -1.06
CA GLY A 61 4.10 6.26 -1.64
C GLY A 61 2.60 6.29 -1.84
N LEU A 62 1.97 7.44 -1.57
CA LEU A 62 0.56 7.64 -1.87
C LEU A 62 0.41 8.10 -3.32
N GLY A 63 -0.31 7.31 -4.11
CA GLY A 63 -0.71 7.66 -5.45
C GLY A 63 -2.05 8.38 -5.44
N THR A 64 -2.02 9.67 -5.72
CA THR A 64 -3.23 10.45 -6.00
C THR A 64 -3.43 10.53 -7.51
N SER A 65 -3.57 9.38 -8.18
CA SER A 65 -4.10 9.42 -9.54
C SER A 65 -5.58 9.79 -9.43
N SER A 66 -5.99 10.82 -10.17
CA SER A 66 -7.27 11.54 -10.07
C SER A 66 -8.55 10.70 -10.24
N LYS A 67 -8.44 9.38 -10.31
CA LYS A 67 -9.57 8.44 -10.41
C LYS A 67 -9.63 7.39 -9.31
N LYS A 68 -8.50 7.04 -8.67
CA LYS A 68 -8.45 6.02 -7.61
C LYS A 68 -7.29 6.32 -6.67
N PRO A 69 -7.55 6.54 -5.38
CA PRO A 69 -6.48 6.63 -4.40
C PRO A 69 -5.81 5.26 -4.28
N SER A 70 -4.48 5.25 -4.35
CA SER A 70 -3.69 4.03 -4.27
C SER A 70 -2.50 4.21 -3.34
N VAL A 71 -1.98 3.10 -2.84
CA VAL A 71 -0.68 3.07 -2.14
C VAL A 71 0.27 2.21 -2.95
N GLU A 72 1.42 2.78 -3.29
CA GLU A 72 2.54 2.08 -3.89
C GLU A 72 3.46 1.62 -2.76
N ILE A 73 3.91 0.37 -2.80
CA ILE A 73 4.80 -0.20 -1.79
C ILE A 73 5.85 -1.02 -2.53
N GLY A 74 7.12 -0.79 -2.20
CA GLY A 74 8.21 -1.40 -2.97
C GLY A 74 9.57 -1.25 -2.33
N PHE A 75 10.60 -1.56 -3.13
CA PHE A 75 12.00 -1.52 -2.74
C PHE A 75 12.81 -0.86 -3.86
N ASN A 76 13.63 0.13 -3.51
CA ASN A 76 14.45 0.87 -4.48
C ASN A 76 15.73 0.13 -4.89
N ALA A 77 16.12 -0.94 -4.18
CA ALA A 77 17.30 -1.72 -4.54
C ALA A 77 17.07 -2.46 -5.86
N SER A 78 17.97 -2.27 -6.84
CA SER A 78 17.86 -2.91 -8.17
C SER A 78 17.83 -4.43 -8.12
N TYR A 79 18.47 -5.02 -7.11
CA TYR A 79 18.50 -6.47 -6.90
C TYR A 79 17.31 -6.99 -6.06
N ALA A 80 16.39 -6.13 -5.64
CA ALA A 80 15.25 -6.51 -4.81
C ALA A 80 14.39 -7.60 -5.47
N VAL A 81 14.08 -7.46 -6.76
CA VAL A 81 13.29 -8.44 -7.51
C VAL A 81 13.99 -9.80 -7.53
N TYR A 82 15.31 -9.82 -7.74
CA TYR A 82 16.08 -11.06 -7.71
C TYR A 82 16.00 -11.74 -6.33
N VAL A 83 16.15 -10.97 -5.24
CA VAL A 83 16.04 -11.51 -3.89
C VAL A 83 14.61 -11.93 -3.54
N HIS A 84 13.61 -11.26 -4.11
CA HIS A 84 12.20 -11.58 -3.92
C HIS A 84 11.82 -12.92 -4.58
N GLU A 85 12.26 -13.17 -5.80
CA GLU A 85 11.84 -14.34 -6.58
C GLU A 85 12.68 -15.60 -6.35
N VAL A 86 13.92 -15.45 -5.87
CA VAL A 86 14.82 -16.60 -5.73
C VAL A 86 14.50 -17.39 -4.46
N LYS A 87 14.07 -18.64 -4.65
CA LYS A 87 13.90 -19.63 -3.57
C LYS A 87 15.26 -20.09 -3.03
N LYS A 88 15.94 -19.23 -2.26
CA LYS A 88 17.23 -19.52 -1.62
C LYS A 88 17.29 -19.08 -0.16
N ARG A 89 17.53 -20.03 0.75
CA ARG A 89 18.39 -19.99 1.96
C ARG A 89 18.97 -18.68 2.52
N TYR A 90 18.32 -17.52 2.56
CA TYR A 90 19.02 -16.28 2.93
C TYR A 90 19.41 -16.24 4.42
N THR A 91 20.60 -15.72 4.71
CA THR A 91 21.10 -15.48 6.07
C THR A 91 20.40 -14.27 6.69
N GLY A 92 20.25 -14.26 8.02
CA GLY A 92 19.63 -13.14 8.74
C GLY A 92 18.10 -13.04 8.58
N VAL A 93 17.47 -14.02 7.93
CA VAL A 93 16.02 -14.14 7.82
C VAL A 93 15.46 -14.78 9.09
N ASP A 94 14.61 -14.05 9.81
CA ASP A 94 13.90 -14.59 10.97
C ASP A 94 12.77 -15.52 10.50
N GLU A 95 13.06 -16.82 10.46
CA GLU A 95 12.12 -17.86 10.00
C GLU A 95 10.84 -17.92 10.83
N SER A 96 10.85 -17.46 12.09
CA SER A 96 9.64 -17.40 12.92
C SER A 96 8.61 -16.41 12.39
N ARG A 97 9.04 -15.45 11.57
CA ARG A 97 8.18 -14.42 10.95
C ARG A 97 7.54 -14.87 9.65
N PHE A 98 7.94 -16.02 9.14
CA PHE A 98 7.28 -16.66 8.01
C PHE A 98 6.34 -17.71 8.58
N GLY A 99 5.04 -17.49 8.47
CA GLY A 99 4.05 -18.40 9.05
C GLY A 99 4.30 -19.87 8.65
N LYS A 100 3.91 -20.83 9.49
CA LYS A 100 4.08 -22.26 9.21
C LYS A 100 3.41 -22.63 7.87
N ALA A 101 4.17 -22.93 6.81
CA ALA A 101 3.63 -23.79 5.75
C ALA A 101 4.67 -24.81 5.33
N GLY A 102 4.48 -26.03 5.84
CA GLY A 102 5.12 -27.24 5.33
C GLY A 102 6.65 -27.20 5.26
N ASN A 103 7.18 -28.17 4.51
CA ASN A 103 8.62 -28.36 4.30
C ASN A 103 9.23 -27.35 3.30
N ASP A 104 8.49 -26.33 2.86
CA ASP A 104 8.96 -25.35 1.89
C ASP A 104 9.48 -24.10 2.61
N TRP A 105 10.80 -23.90 2.56
CA TRP A 105 11.47 -22.73 3.10
C TRP A 105 10.90 -21.43 2.47
N LYS A 106 10.59 -20.45 3.33
CA LYS A 106 9.76 -19.27 3.02
C LYS A 106 10.49 -17.93 2.99
N GLY A 107 11.81 -17.87 3.15
CA GLY A 107 12.56 -16.61 3.22
C GLY A 107 12.67 -15.80 1.91
N TRP A 108 11.80 -16.09 0.94
CA TRP A 108 11.67 -15.44 -0.37
C TRP A 108 10.22 -14.91 -0.48
N LYS A 109 9.92 -14.06 -1.47
CA LYS A 109 8.63 -13.36 -1.59
C LYS A 109 8.25 -12.49 -0.39
N TYR A 110 9.22 -11.79 0.20
CA TYR A 110 9.05 -11.02 1.43
C TYR A 110 7.96 -9.93 1.35
N LEU A 111 7.72 -9.34 0.18
CA LEU A 111 6.69 -8.31 -0.02
C LEU A 111 5.31 -8.94 -0.20
N GLU A 112 5.20 -9.96 -1.07
CA GLU A 112 3.97 -10.71 -1.28
C GLU A 112 3.47 -11.34 0.03
N ARG A 113 4.36 -11.94 0.81
CA ARG A 113 4.03 -12.49 2.13
C ARG A 113 3.61 -11.43 3.14
N ALA A 114 4.21 -10.25 3.11
CA ALA A 114 3.77 -9.15 3.97
C ALA A 114 2.32 -8.75 3.69
N ILE A 115 1.87 -8.87 2.44
CA ILE A 115 0.47 -8.63 2.05
C ILE A 115 -0.41 -9.82 2.43
N GLU A 116 -0.04 -11.04 2.04
CA GLU A 116 -0.84 -12.25 2.28
C GLU A 116 -1.07 -12.52 3.78
N ASP A 117 -0.02 -12.46 4.59
CA ASP A 117 -0.09 -12.77 6.03
C ASP A 117 -0.84 -11.67 6.82
N ASN A 118 -0.98 -10.46 6.26
CA ASN A 118 -1.66 -9.33 6.91
C ASN A 118 -2.96 -8.96 6.20
N LEU A 119 -3.46 -9.79 5.29
CA LEU A 119 -4.60 -9.48 4.43
C LEU A 119 -5.85 -9.10 5.22
N ASP A 120 -6.14 -9.80 6.32
CA ASP A 120 -7.29 -9.51 7.19
C ASP A 120 -7.15 -8.15 7.88
N LYS A 121 -5.94 -7.80 8.33
CA LYS A 121 -5.64 -6.51 8.95
C LYS A 121 -5.68 -5.36 7.94
N ILE A 122 -5.21 -5.60 6.72
CA ILE A 122 -5.30 -4.63 5.63
C ILE A 122 -6.77 -4.37 5.29
N ARG A 123 -7.58 -5.42 5.20
CA ARG A 123 -9.02 -5.31 4.94
C ARG A 123 -9.74 -4.54 6.04
N SER A 124 -9.45 -4.81 7.32
CA SER A 124 -10.09 -4.05 8.40
C SER A 124 -9.77 -2.56 8.29
N ILE A 125 -8.52 -2.17 8.04
CA ILE A 125 -8.14 -0.76 7.90
C ILE A 125 -8.84 -0.08 6.71
N LEU A 126 -9.05 -0.80 5.61
CA LEU A 126 -9.69 -0.24 4.42
C LEU A 126 -11.22 -0.11 4.58
N TYR A 127 -11.86 -1.04 5.29
CA TYR A 127 -13.33 -1.16 5.34
C TYR A 127 -13.98 -0.90 6.71
N ASP A 128 -13.20 -0.62 7.75
CA ASP A 128 -13.70 -0.17 9.07
C ASP A 128 -14.50 1.15 8.99
#